data_AF-A0A3B9LRJ4-F1
#
_entry.id   AF-A0A3B9LRJ4-F1
#
_cell.length_a   1.000
_cell.length_b   1.000
_cell.length_c   1.000
_cell.angle_alpha   90.00
_cell.angle_beta   90.00
_cell.angle_gamma   90.00
#
_symmetry.space_group_name_H-M   'P 1'
#
loop_
_entity.id
_entity.type
_entity.pdbx_description
1 polymer ?
#
loop_
_entity_poly.entity_id
_entity_poly.type
_entity_poly.pdbx_seq_one_letter_code
_entity_poly.pdbx_strand_id
1 'polypeptide(L)'
;MKRIIKTALMAAVATLISVTVCQTTKAQGDKAGLEKTANAFLEAVKAKDTAKLKPYYTDDYTYIGADGKIMSAEERLKSLAAADAMVIDSFSEIKVRTYGSTGVLTGMN
;
A
#
# COMPACT_ATOMS: atom_id res chain seq x y z
N MET A 1 15.66 73.63 14.68
CA MET A 1 15.36 72.62 15.71
C MET A 1 13.93 72.14 15.56
N LYS A 2 13.76 70.81 15.51
CA LYS A 2 12.55 70.00 15.79
C LYS A 2 11.31 70.22 14.90
N ARG A 3 11.35 69.62 13.70
CA ARG A 3 10.16 69.31 12.90
C ARG A 3 9.46 68.07 13.48
N ILE A 4 8.52 68.31 14.38
CA ILE A 4 7.38 67.43 14.58
C ILE A 4 6.42 67.70 13.40
N ILE A 5 5.67 66.70 12.95
CA ILE A 5 4.68 66.70 11.85
C ILE A 5 5.22 66.22 10.49
N LYS A 6 5.24 64.89 10.29
CA LYS A 6 4.64 64.17 9.14
C LYS A 6 4.26 62.76 9.60
N THR A 7 3.13 62.59 10.28
CA THR A 7 1.95 61.92 9.70
C THR A 7 2.24 60.69 8.83
N ALA A 8 1.81 59.54 9.37
CA ALA A 8 1.01 58.53 8.71
C ALA A 8 1.65 57.64 7.63
N LEU A 9 1.73 56.36 7.98
CA LEU A 9 1.11 55.28 7.23
C LEU A 9 1.65 55.05 5.81
N MET A 10 2.67 54.19 5.71
CA MET A 10 2.69 53.26 4.58
C MET A 10 3.12 51.89 5.08
N ALA A 11 2.10 51.09 5.37
CA ALA A 11 2.16 49.65 5.45
C ALA A 11 2.76 49.12 4.14
N ALA A 12 3.98 48.59 4.20
CA ALA A 12 4.48 47.67 3.20
C ALA A 12 4.51 46.28 3.85
N VAL A 13 3.32 45.69 3.88
CA VAL A 13 3.09 44.26 4.03
C VAL A 13 3.90 43.57 2.94
N ALA A 14 5.11 43.13 3.27
CA ALA A 14 5.86 42.22 2.43
C ALA A 14 5.21 40.85 2.59
N THR A 15 4.13 40.65 1.83
CA THR A 15 3.46 39.37 1.62
C THR A 15 4.50 38.37 1.13
N LEU A 16 5.04 37.58 2.05
CA LEU A 16 5.72 36.34 1.75
C LEU A 16 4.72 35.45 1.02
N ILE A 17 4.84 35.44 -0.30
CA ILE A 17 4.20 34.47 -1.18
C ILE A 17 4.79 33.12 -0.75
N SER A 18 4.07 32.40 0.12
CA SER A 18 4.31 30.99 0.35
C SER A 18 4.09 30.28 -0.97
N VAL A 19 5.17 30.09 -1.73
CA VAL A 19 5.19 29.16 -2.85
C VAL A 19 5.00 27.78 -2.24
N THR A 20 3.74 27.36 -2.13
CA THR A 20 3.39 25.97 -1.86
C THR A 20 3.79 25.20 -3.11
N VAL A 21 5.06 24.78 -3.16
CA VAL A 21 5.48 23.73 -4.08
C VAL A 21 4.66 22.52 -3.69
N CYS A 22 3.61 22.24 -4.47
CA CYS A 22 2.94 20.95 -4.44
C CYS A 22 3.93 19.93 -5.01
N GLN A 23 4.89 19.52 -4.19
CA GLN A 23 5.68 18.34 -4.49
C GLN A 23 4.70 17.18 -4.36
N THR A 24 4.22 16.68 -5.49
CA THR A 24 3.65 15.34 -5.56
C THR A 24 4.77 14.38 -5.15
N THR A 25 4.88 14.12 -3.85
CA THR A 25 5.68 13.03 -3.32
C THR A 25 5.17 11.77 -4.00
N LYS A 26 5.95 11.26 -4.98
CA LYS A 26 5.64 9.98 -5.59
C LYS A 26 5.52 8.98 -4.44
N ALA A 27 4.41 8.23 -4.42
CA ALA A 27 4.21 7.19 -3.44
C ALA A 27 5.43 6.29 -3.42
N GLN A 28 6.13 6.28 -2.28
CA GLN A 28 7.31 5.46 -2.08
C GLN A 28 6.86 4.17 -1.43
N GLY A 29 7.14 3.03 -2.07
CA GLY A 29 6.73 1.74 -1.56
C GLY A 29 7.33 1.46 -0.18
N ASP A 30 6.48 0.98 0.72
CA ASP A 30 6.83 0.58 2.08
C ASP A 30 7.16 -0.91 2.12
N LYS A 31 8.46 -1.22 2.15
CA LYS A 31 8.93 -2.61 2.20
C LYS A 31 8.48 -3.31 3.48
N ALA A 32 8.65 -2.67 4.64
CA ALA A 32 8.33 -3.27 5.94
C ALA A 32 6.81 -3.46 6.10
N GLY A 33 6.03 -2.47 5.64
CA GLY A 33 4.58 -2.55 5.56
C GLY A 33 4.11 -3.69 4.67
N LEU A 34 4.72 -3.87 3.48
CA LEU A 34 4.37 -4.97 2.58
C LEU A 34 4.71 -6.35 3.17
N GLU A 35 5.89 -6.51 3.79
CA GLU A 35 6.26 -7.76 4.47
C GLU A 35 5.27 -8.10 5.59
N LYS A 36 4.90 -7.11 6.42
CA LYS A 36 3.89 -7.29 7.47
C LYS A 36 2.52 -7.67 6.89
N THR A 37 2.11 -7.00 5.81
CA THR A 37 0.84 -7.23 5.11
C THR A 37 0.79 -8.65 4.53
N ALA A 38 1.88 -9.10 3.92
CA ALA A 38 2.01 -10.44 3.38
C ALA A 38 1.90 -11.50 4.49
N ASN A 39 2.60 -11.34 5.61
CA ASN A 39 2.48 -12.26 6.73
C ASN A 39 1.03 -12.35 7.26
N ALA A 40 0.36 -11.21 7.43
CA ALA A 40 -1.05 -11.20 7.85
C ALA A 40 -1.98 -11.89 6.83
N PHE A 41 -1.73 -11.68 5.53
CA PHE A 41 -2.44 -12.36 4.45
C PHE A 41 -2.25 -13.88 4.53
N LEU A 42 -1.02 -14.37 4.73
CA LEU A 42 -0.73 -15.80 4.84
C LEU A 42 -1.42 -16.46 6.02
N GLU A 43 -1.43 -15.79 7.17
CA GLU A 43 -2.15 -16.27 8.35
C GLU A 43 -3.66 -16.34 8.09
N ALA A 44 -4.23 -15.37 7.37
CA ALA A 44 -5.64 -15.43 6.95
C ALA A 44 -5.91 -16.57 5.95
N VAL A 45 -4.98 -16.88 5.05
CA VAL A 45 -5.07 -18.03 4.14
C VAL A 45 -5.05 -19.34 4.92
N LYS A 46 -4.09 -19.53 5.84
CA LYS A 46 -4.00 -20.71 6.71
C LYS A 46 -5.28 -20.92 7.54
N ALA A 47 -5.84 -19.82 8.06
CA ALA A 47 -7.08 -19.84 8.83
C ALA A 47 -8.35 -19.99 7.99
N LYS A 48 -8.24 -20.00 6.65
CA LYS A 48 -9.38 -19.97 5.70
C LYS A 48 -10.36 -18.81 5.98
N ASP A 49 -9.85 -17.70 6.50
CA ASP A 49 -10.66 -16.53 6.89
C ASP A 49 -10.97 -15.66 5.67
N THR A 50 -11.93 -16.11 4.87
CA THR A 50 -12.34 -15.44 3.63
C THR A 50 -12.79 -14.00 3.85
N ALA A 51 -13.35 -13.68 5.02
CA ALA A 51 -13.73 -12.32 5.38
C ALA A 51 -12.51 -11.41 5.55
N LYS A 52 -11.43 -11.90 6.18
CA LYS A 52 -10.15 -11.17 6.24
C LYS A 52 -9.40 -11.15 4.92
N LEU A 53 -9.60 -12.13 4.04
CA LEU A 53 -8.92 -12.19 2.76
C LEU A 53 -9.51 -11.26 1.72
N LYS A 54 -10.83 -11.06 1.73
CA LYS A 54 -11.54 -10.25 0.72
C LYS A 54 -10.96 -8.84 0.53
N PRO A 55 -10.60 -8.07 1.58
CA PRO A 55 -10.05 -6.73 1.42
C PRO A 55 -8.66 -6.66 0.78
N TYR A 56 -7.93 -7.77 0.67
CA TYR A 56 -6.62 -7.79 0.01
C TYR A 56 -6.71 -7.86 -1.53
N TYR A 57 -7.89 -8.13 -2.07
CA TYR A 57 -8.09 -8.29 -3.50
C TYR A 57 -8.72 -7.04 -4.11
N THR A 58 -8.17 -6.61 -5.24
CA THR A 58 -8.74 -5.58 -6.11
C THR A 58 -9.74 -6.18 -7.08
N ASP A 59 -10.54 -5.34 -7.74
CA ASP A 59 -11.53 -5.78 -8.73
C ASP A 59 -10.89 -6.47 -9.96
N ASP A 60 -9.63 -6.13 -10.26
CA ASP A 60 -8.82 -6.70 -11.35
C ASP A 60 -7.85 -7.80 -10.87
N TYR A 61 -8.00 -8.28 -9.64
CA TYR A 61 -7.15 -9.32 -9.07
C TYR A 61 -7.21 -10.62 -9.88
N THR A 62 -6.03 -11.21 -10.10
CA THR A 62 -5.88 -12.52 -10.75
C THR A 62 -4.95 -13.42 -9.94
N TYR A 63 -5.34 -14.68 -9.77
CA TYR A 63 -4.51 -15.75 -9.22
C TYR A 63 -4.27 -16.83 -10.27
N ILE A 64 -3.04 -17.36 -10.32
CA ILE A 64 -2.69 -18.52 -11.14
C ILE A 64 -2.27 -19.64 -10.20
N GLY A 65 -3.01 -20.75 -10.24
CA GLY A 65 -2.71 -21.96 -9.46
C GLY A 65 -1.51 -22.73 -9.97
N ALA A 66 -1.04 -23.69 -9.18
CA ALA A 66 0.05 -24.59 -9.58
C ALA A 66 -0.33 -25.50 -10.76
N ASP A 67 -1.62 -25.70 -10.99
CA ASP A 67 -2.21 -26.38 -12.15
C ASP A 67 -2.34 -25.47 -13.39
N GLY A 68 -1.91 -24.21 -13.30
CA GLY A 68 -2.04 -23.21 -14.36
C GLY A 68 -3.45 -22.61 -14.46
N LYS A 69 -4.38 -22.97 -13.56
CA LYS A 69 -5.73 -22.42 -13.58
C LYS A 69 -5.72 -20.96 -13.15
N ILE A 70 -6.33 -20.10 -13.97
CA ILE A 70 -6.52 -18.68 -13.68
C ILE A 70 -7.84 -18.50 -12.92
N MET A 71 -7.82 -17.71 -11.85
CA MET A 71 -8.99 -17.44 -11.01
C MET A 71 -9.09 -15.96 -10.66
N SER A 72 -10.31 -15.45 -10.65
CA SER A 72 -10.70 -14.16 -10.06
C SER A 72 -10.64 -14.20 -8.52
N ALA A 73 -10.81 -13.04 -7.88
CA ALA A 73 -10.87 -12.94 -6.41
C ALA A 73 -11.98 -13.81 -5.80
N GLU A 74 -13.17 -13.81 -6.40
CA GLU A 74 -14.30 -14.60 -5.90
C GLU A 74 -14.06 -16.12 -6.03
N GLU A 75 -13.54 -16.55 -7.18
CA GLU A 75 -13.18 -17.95 -7.41
C GLU A 75 -12.07 -18.41 -6.48
N ARG A 76 -11.09 -17.53 -6.22
CA ARG A 76 -10.03 -17.79 -5.26
C ARG A 76 -10.58 -17.94 -3.85
N LEU A 77 -11.45 -17.05 -3.38
CA LEU A 77 -12.08 -17.16 -2.06
C LEU A 77 -12.91 -18.45 -1.92
N LYS A 78 -13.66 -18.83 -2.95
CA LYS A 78 -14.41 -20.10 -2.99
C LYS A 78 -13.47 -21.31 -2.92
N SER A 79 -12.38 -21.29 -3.70
CA SER A 79 -11.36 -22.35 -3.69
C SER A 79 -10.69 -22.48 -2.32
N LEU A 80 -10.37 -21.37 -1.66
CA LEU A 80 -9.77 -21.34 -0.33
C LEU A 80 -10.71 -21.91 0.74
N ALA A 81 -12.00 -21.58 0.67
CA ALA A 81 -13.01 -22.11 1.59
C ALA A 81 -13.25 -23.62 1.42
N ALA A 82 -13.15 -24.13 0.19
CA ALA A 82 -13.41 -25.53 -0.16
C ALA A 82 -12.19 -26.45 0.00
N ALA A 83 -10.97 -25.91 0.17
CA ALA A 83 -9.77 -26.72 0.30
C ALA A 83 -9.78 -27.49 1.64
N ASP A 84 -9.63 -28.81 1.61
CA ASP A 84 -9.61 -29.64 2.84
C ASP A 84 -8.36 -29.35 3.69
N ALA A 85 -7.18 -29.30 3.07
CA ALA A 85 -5.91 -28.89 3.69
C ALA A 85 -5.14 -27.95 2.75
N MET A 86 -4.78 -26.76 3.25
CA MET A 86 -3.81 -25.91 2.58
C MET A 86 -2.44 -26.16 3.17
N VAL A 87 -1.54 -26.77 2.41
CA VAL A 87 -0.12 -26.86 2.78
C VAL A 87 0.55 -25.54 2.38
N ILE A 88 0.33 -24.52 3.20
CA ILE A 88 1.16 -23.32 3.22
C ILE A 88 1.71 -23.23 4.64
N ASP A 89 2.71 -24.04 4.96
CA ASP A 89 3.28 -24.04 6.31
C ASP A 89 4.06 -22.73 6.55
N SER A 90 4.81 -22.27 5.54
CA SER A 90 5.47 -20.98 5.53
C SER A 90 6.13 -20.74 4.17
N PHE A 91 6.18 -19.48 3.71
CA PHE A 91 7.09 -19.13 2.62
C PHE A 91 8.51 -18.95 3.19
N SER A 92 9.46 -19.71 2.65
CA SER A 92 10.88 -19.48 2.89
C SER A 92 11.41 -18.42 1.91
N GLU A 93 12.52 -17.77 2.27
CA GLU A 93 13.20 -16.78 1.42
C GLU A 93 12.32 -15.64 0.88
N ILE A 94 11.42 -15.09 1.72
CA ILE A 94 10.61 -13.93 1.33
C ILE A 94 11.54 -12.76 0.95
N LYS A 95 11.45 -12.31 -0.29
CA LYS A 95 12.17 -11.15 -0.82
C LYS A 95 11.15 -10.15 -1.33
N VAL A 96 11.26 -8.91 -0.82
CA VAL A 96 10.41 -7.79 -1.23
C VAL A 96 11.20 -6.75 -2.02
N ARG A 97 10.59 -6.31 -3.14
CA ARG A 97 11.04 -5.20 -3.97
C ARG A 97 9.90 -4.21 -4.14
N THR A 98 10.21 -2.92 -4.23
CA THR A 98 9.21 -1.87 -4.45
C THR A 98 9.55 -1.03 -5.68
N TYR A 99 8.52 -0.59 -6.40
CA TYR A 99 8.58 0.17 -7.64
C TYR A 99 7.47 1.23 -7.61
N GLY A 100 7.81 2.46 -7.20
CA GLY A 100 6.79 3.49 -6.92
C GLY A 100 5.82 3.00 -5.85
N SER A 101 4.52 3.01 -6.14
CA SER A 101 3.45 2.50 -5.28
C SER A 101 3.28 0.98 -5.32
N THR A 102 4.00 0.26 -6.18
CA THR A 102 3.84 -1.18 -6.37
C THR A 102 4.90 -1.95 -5.58
N GLY A 103 4.50 -3.05 -4.96
CA GLY A 103 5.39 -3.98 -4.28
C GLY A 103 5.32 -5.37 -4.92
N VAL A 104 6.47 -6.03 -5.04
CA VAL A 104 6.57 -7.42 -5.51
C VAL A 104 7.19 -8.26 -4.41
N LEU A 105 6.50 -9.34 -4.06
CA LEU A 105 6.97 -10.34 -3.11
C LEU A 105 7.23 -11.65 -3.83
N THR A 106 8.38 -12.24 -3.59
CA THR A 106 8.72 -13.60 -4.02
C THR A 106 9.02 -14.44 -2.80
N GLY A 107 8.57 -15.69 -2.77
CA GLY A 107 8.89 -16.66 -1.72
C GLY A 107 8.86 -18.07 -2.28
N MET A 108 9.51 -19.00 -1.59
CA MET A 108 9.58 -20.41 -1.97
C MET A 108 8.71 -21.23 -1.01
N ASN A 109 7.84 -22.05 -1.57
CA ASN A 109 6.94 -22.95 -0.85
C ASN A 109 7.44 -24.39 -0.94
#